data_AF-A0A101MBQ8-F1
#
_entry.id   AF-A0A101MBQ8-F1
#
_cell.length_a   1.000
_cell.length_b   1.000
_cell.length_c   1.000
_cell.angle_alpha   90.00
_cell.angle_beta   90.00
_cell.angle_gamma   90.00
#
_symmetry.space_group_name_H-M   'P 1'
#
loop_
_entity.id
_entity.type
_entity.pdbx_description
1 polymer ?
#
loop_
_entity_poly.entity_id
_entity_poly.type
_entity_poly.pdbx_seq_one_letter_code
_entity_poly.pdbx_strand_id
1 'polypeptide(L)'
;MKIVGNSMATFGMAMAHTISAMAQNMSYGADNFYCSDNVTIHKINFASQYQTIIAGNLFTPNNLDRSVSAPAVIVGHPMGAVKEQSANLYATKLAE
;
A
#
# COMPACT_ATOMS: atom_id res chain seq x y z
N MET A 1 -1.41 -55.28 61.00
CA MET A 1 -2.48 -54.28 61.22
C MET A 1 -2.88 -53.74 59.85
N LYS A 2 -4.15 -53.96 59.45
CA LYS A 2 -4.76 -53.42 58.22
C LYS A 2 -4.82 -51.89 58.29
N ILE A 3 -4.85 -51.22 57.13
CA ILE A 3 -5.81 -50.16 56.70
C ILE A 3 -5.25 -49.47 55.43
N VAL A 4 -5.87 -49.66 54.25
CA VAL A 4 -6.67 -48.68 53.45
C VAL A 4 -5.79 -47.54 52.87
N GLY A 5 -5.85 -47.16 51.60
CA GLY A 5 -6.72 -47.52 50.49
C GLY A 5 -6.34 -46.66 49.27
N ASN A 6 -6.56 -47.21 48.08
CA ASN A 6 -6.39 -46.50 46.81
C ASN A 6 -7.43 -45.38 46.69
N SER A 7 -7.00 -44.15 46.44
CA SER A 7 -7.63 -43.18 45.51
C SER A 7 -6.93 -41.83 45.59
N MET A 8 -6.15 -41.49 44.57
CA MET A 8 -5.84 -40.09 44.25
C MET A 8 -6.05 -39.92 42.75
N ALA A 9 -7.29 -39.62 42.37
CA ALA A 9 -7.61 -39.12 41.05
C ALA A 9 -6.89 -37.77 40.89
N THR A 10 -5.82 -37.76 40.09
CA THR A 10 -5.10 -36.54 39.75
C THR A 10 -5.96 -35.76 38.75
N PHE A 11 -6.70 -34.76 39.25
CA PHE A 11 -7.38 -33.76 38.45
C PHE A 11 -6.31 -32.88 37.76
N GLY A 12 -5.85 -33.29 36.58
CA GLY A 12 -4.99 -32.49 35.74
C GLY A 12 -5.80 -31.35 35.10
N MET A 13 -5.81 -30.18 35.72
CA MET A 13 -6.32 -28.97 35.08
C MET A 13 -5.30 -28.52 34.04
N ALA A 14 -5.48 -28.94 32.79
CA ALA A 14 -4.68 -28.44 31.68
C ALA A 14 -5.04 -26.97 31.45
N MET A 15 -4.17 -26.06 31.90
CA MET A 15 -4.26 -24.63 31.64
C MET A 15 -3.98 -24.42 30.15
N ALA A 16 -5.02 -24.43 29.32
CA ALA A 16 -4.92 -24.01 27.93
C ALA A 16 -4.66 -22.50 27.91
N HIS A 17 -3.39 -22.10 27.89
CA HIS A 17 -3.01 -20.73 27.57
C HIS A 17 -3.40 -20.45 26.12
N THR A 18 -4.55 -19.82 25.93
CA THR A 18 -4.93 -19.22 24.65
C THR A 18 -4.05 -18.00 24.41
N ILE A 19 -2.85 -18.22 23.86
CA ILE A 19 -2.04 -17.12 23.35
C ILE A 19 -2.84 -16.54 22.18
N SER A 20 -3.43 -15.36 22.39
CA SER A 20 -4.10 -14.63 21.32
C SER A 20 -3.05 -14.32 20.25
N ALA A 21 -3.21 -14.89 19.06
CA ALA A 21 -2.33 -14.60 17.94
C ALA A 21 -2.58 -13.16 17.50
N MET A 22 -1.59 -12.29 17.70
CA MET A 22 -1.62 -10.93 17.19
C MET A 22 -1.32 -10.99 15.69
N ALA A 23 -2.18 -10.41 14.85
CA ALA A 23 -1.89 -10.28 13.44
C ALA A 23 -0.66 -9.37 13.26
N GLN A 24 0.40 -9.89 12.65
CA GLN A 24 1.58 -9.07 12.35
C GLN A 24 1.25 -8.08 11.23
N ASN A 25 1.53 -6.80 11.45
CA ASN A 25 1.41 -5.78 10.41
C ASN A 25 2.54 -5.94 9.39
N MET A 26 2.23 -6.58 8.25
CA MET A 26 3.16 -6.80 7.13
C MET A 26 2.97 -5.77 6.00
N SER A 27 2.34 -4.63 6.26
CA SER A 27 2.06 -3.64 5.21
C SER A 27 3.34 -2.99 4.67
N TYR A 28 4.41 -2.83 5.45
CA TYR A 28 5.64 -2.13 5.06
C TYR A 28 5.41 -0.74 4.42
N GLY A 29 4.34 -0.05 4.81
CA GLY A 29 3.96 1.24 4.21
C GLY A 29 3.18 1.12 2.89
N ALA A 30 2.62 -0.06 2.59
CA ALA A 30 1.67 -0.24 1.50
C ALA A 30 0.40 0.56 1.78
N ASP A 31 0.23 1.64 1.02
CA ASP A 31 -0.93 2.53 1.05
C ASP A 31 -1.52 2.62 -0.36
N ASN A 32 -2.81 2.28 -0.49
CA ASN A 32 -3.54 2.36 -1.76
C ASN A 32 -3.72 3.82 -2.23
N PHE A 33 -3.53 4.79 -1.33
CA PHE A 33 -3.65 6.22 -1.59
C PHE A 33 -2.34 6.95 -1.30
N TYR A 34 -1.22 6.26 -1.49
CA TYR A 34 0.11 6.77 -1.21
C TYR A 34 0.38 8.17 -1.81
N CYS A 35 0.79 9.09 -0.94
CA CYS A 35 1.25 10.43 -1.29
C CYS A 35 2.72 10.57 -0.88
N SER A 36 3.52 11.24 -1.71
CA SER A 36 4.92 11.53 -1.44
C SER A 36 5.12 13.01 -1.12
N ASP A 37 5.91 13.31 -0.09
CA ASP A 37 6.33 14.69 0.22
C ASP A 37 7.38 15.23 -0.76
N ASN A 38 7.97 14.37 -1.59
CA ASN A 38 9.01 14.73 -2.56
C ASN A 38 8.48 15.01 -3.97
N VAL A 39 7.18 14.77 -4.21
CA VAL A 39 6.57 14.86 -5.54
C VAL A 39 5.37 15.80 -5.51
N THR A 40 5.33 16.74 -6.45
CA THR A 40 4.16 17.59 -6.68
C THR A 40 3.29 17.00 -7.78
N ILE A 41 1.97 16.95 -7.54
CA ILE A 41 0.98 16.48 -8.50
C ILE A 41 0.19 17.67 -9.05
N HIS A 42 0.19 17.82 -10.38
CA HIS A 42 -0.62 18.80 -11.09
C HIS A 42 -1.73 18.11 -11.88
N LYS A 43 -2.98 18.49 -11.64
CA LYS A 43 -4.11 18.04 -12.48
C LYS A 43 -4.05 18.79 -13.81
N ILE A 44 -4.04 18.06 -14.91
CA ILE A 44 -3.92 18.62 -16.25
C ILE A 44 -5.03 18.11 -17.17
N ASN A 45 -5.30 18.87 -18.22
CA ASN A 45 -6.21 18.49 -19.29
C ASN A 45 -5.52 18.76 -20.63
N PHE A 46 -5.59 17.81 -21.55
CA PHE A 46 -5.01 17.95 -22.89
C PHE A 46 -5.89 17.27 -23.94
N ALA A 47 -5.85 17.78 -25.17
CA ALA A 47 -6.60 17.20 -26.27
C ALA A 47 -5.86 15.98 -26.83
N SER A 48 -6.60 14.90 -27.08
CA SER A 48 -6.11 13.77 -27.85
C SER A 48 -6.10 14.07 -29.35
N GLN A 49 -5.48 13.19 -30.14
CA GLN A 49 -5.54 13.25 -31.61
C GLN A 49 -6.98 13.25 -32.16
N TYR A 50 -7.95 12.77 -31.39
CA TYR A 50 -9.37 12.71 -31.75
C TYR A 50 -10.19 13.88 -31.19
N GLN A 51 -9.53 14.95 -30.72
CA GLN A 51 -10.17 16.14 -30.15
C GLN A 51 -10.97 15.88 -28.87
N THR A 52 -10.81 14.71 -28.26
CA THR A 52 -11.35 14.42 -26.92
C THR A 52 -10.41 14.99 -25.87
N ILE A 53 -10.96 15.71 -24.88
CA ILE A 53 -10.18 16.17 -23.73
C ILE A 53 -9.91 15.01 -22.77
N ILE A 54 -8.64 14.72 -22.55
CA ILE A 54 -8.16 13.73 -21.59
C ILE A 54 -7.74 14.46 -20.32
N ALA A 55 -8.21 13.98 -19.17
CA ALA A 55 -7.74 14.42 -17.86
C ALA A 55 -6.58 13.53 -17.40
N GLY A 56 -5.49 14.15 -16.97
CA GLY A 56 -4.29 13.47 -16.49
C GLY A 56 -3.76 14.09 -15.19
N ASN A 57 -2.82 13.40 -14.57
CA ASN A 57 -2.04 13.90 -13.45
C ASN A 57 -0.57 13.95 -13.88
N LEU A 58 0.05 15.12 -13.73
CA LEU A 58 1.47 15.33 -13.98
C LEU A 58 2.21 15.26 -12.65
N PHE A 59 3.16 14.34 -12.54
CA PHE A 59 4.00 14.13 -11.36
C PHE A 59 5.36 14.75 -11.63
N THR A 60 5.81 15.62 -10.72
CA THR A 60 7.09 16.32 -10.85
C THR A 60 7.87 16.23 -9.54
N PRO A 61 9.14 15.78 -9.56
CA PRO A 61 10.00 15.84 -8.38
C PRO A 61 10.13 17.29 -7.90
N ASN A 62 10.07 17.52 -6.59
CA ASN A 62 10.13 18.87 -6.01
C ASN A 62 11.48 19.58 -6.28
N ASN A 63 12.54 18.80 -6.44
CA ASN A 63 13.90 19.26 -6.74
C ASN A 63 14.24 19.25 -8.24
N LEU A 64 13.25 19.13 -9.13
CA LEU A 64 13.49 19.10 -10.57
C LEU A 64 14.08 20.44 -11.06
N ASP A 65 15.28 20.40 -11.65
CA ASP A 65 15.86 21.55 -12.34
C ASP A 65 15.13 21.79 -13.66
N ARG A 66 14.37 22.88 -13.73
CA ARG A 66 13.59 23.28 -14.91
C ARG A 66 14.40 24.01 -15.98
N SER A 67 15.69 24.29 -15.73
CA SER A 67 16.57 24.92 -16.72
C SER A 67 17.10 23.91 -17.75
N VAL A 68 17.03 22.62 -17.44
CA VAL A 68 17.49 21.52 -18.29
C VAL A 68 16.31 20.64 -18.70
N SER A 69 16.41 20.03 -19.88
CA SER A 69 15.41 19.07 -20.34
C SER A 69 15.52 17.78 -19.53
N ALA A 70 14.46 17.41 -18.82
CA ALA A 70 14.37 16.16 -18.08
C ALA A 70 13.69 15.06 -18.90
N PRO A 71 14.05 13.78 -18.71
CA PRO A 71 13.30 12.66 -19.27
C PRO A 71 11.89 12.60 -18.69
N ALA A 72 10.92 12.15 -19.49
CA ALA A 72 9.53 12.00 -19.07
C ALA A 72 9.03 10.58 -19.37
N VAL A 73 8.18 10.06 -18.49
CA VAL A 73 7.55 8.74 -18.63
C VAL A 73 6.04 8.91 -18.58
N ILE A 74 5.33 8.24 -19.48
CA ILE A 74 3.86 8.18 -19.48
C ILE A 74 3.44 6.87 -18.82
N VAL A 75 2.64 6.96 -17.78
CA VAL A 75 2.10 5.80 -17.05
C VAL A 75 0.61 5.67 -17.35
N GLY A 76 0.20 4.56 -17.96
CA GLY A 76 -1.20 4.22 -18.20
C GLY A 76 -1.72 3.25 -17.16
N HIS A 77 -2.99 3.42 -16.75
CA HIS A 77 -3.68 2.44 -15.93
C HIS A 77 -4.27 1.30 -16.79
N PRO A 78 -4.54 0.11 -16.21
CA PRO A 78 -5.23 -0.96 -16.90
C PRO A 78 -6.61 -0.54 -17.45
N MET A 79 -7.10 -1.32 -18.42
CA MET A 79 -8.44 -1.12 -18.98
C MET A 79 -9.50 -1.29 -17.87
N GLY A 80 -10.41 -0.31 -17.77
CA GLY A 80 -11.46 -0.28 -16.74
C GLY A 80 -11.04 0.35 -15.40
N ALA A 81 -9.77 0.74 -15.24
CA ALA A 81 -9.31 1.52 -14.09
C ALA A 81 -9.33 3.04 -14.40
N VAL A 82 -8.98 3.85 -13.40
CA VAL A 82 -8.82 5.31 -13.52
C VAL A 82 -7.42 5.74 -13.06
N LYS A 83 -7.00 6.95 -13.47
CA LYS A 83 -5.67 7.51 -13.13
C LYS A 83 -5.38 7.52 -11.63
N GLU A 84 -6.40 7.71 -10.79
CA GLU A 84 -6.29 7.76 -9.33
C GLU A 84 -5.91 6.44 -8.65
N GLN A 85 -5.93 5.31 -9.37
CA GLN A 85 -5.60 4.00 -8.79
C GLN A 85 -4.12 3.64 -9.04
N SER A 86 -3.84 2.54 -9.74
CA SER A 86 -2.47 2.04 -9.91
C SER A 86 -1.56 3.02 -10.67
N ALA A 87 -2.07 3.75 -11.65
CA ALA A 87 -1.24 4.69 -12.42
C ALA A 87 -0.63 5.79 -11.54
N ASN A 88 -1.41 6.38 -10.63
CA ASN A 88 -0.89 7.36 -9.67
C ASN A 88 0.22 6.77 -8.78
N LEU A 89 0.04 5.56 -8.25
CA LEU A 89 1.05 4.91 -7.42
C LEU A 89 2.39 4.76 -8.17
N TYR A 90 2.35 4.22 -9.38
CA TYR A 90 3.55 4.02 -10.20
C TYR A 90 4.16 5.36 -10.62
N ALA A 91 3.36 6.34 -11.02
CA ALA A 91 3.85 7.66 -11.42
C ALA A 91 4.50 8.40 -10.25
N THR A 92 3.92 8.35 -9.05
CA THR A 92 4.55 8.88 -7.83
C THR A 92 5.89 8.20 -7.57
N LYS A 93 5.93 6.85 -7.58
CA LYS A 93 7.16 6.09 -7.28
C LYS A 93 8.29 6.29 -8.29
N LEU A 94 7.97 6.60 -9.55
CA LEU A 94 8.96 6.92 -10.58
C LEU A 94 9.46 8.37 -10.51
N ALA A 95 8.70 9.25 -9.85
CA ALA A 95 9.05 10.67 -9.69
C ALA A 95 9.76 10.96 -8.36
N GLU A 96 9.78 10.02 -7.42
CA GLU A 96 10.63 10.06 -6.22
C GLU A 96 12.11 9.82 -6.57
#